data_AF-A0A953UQ13-F1
#
_entry.id   AF-A0A953UQ13-F1
#
_cell.length_a   1.000
_cell.length_b   1.000
_cell.length_c   1.000
_cell.angle_alpha   90.00
_cell.angle_beta   90.00
_cell.angle_gamma   90.00
#
_symmetry.space_group_name_H-M   'P 1'
#
loop_
_entity.id
_entity.type
_entity.pdbx_description
1 polymer ?
#
loop_
_entity_poly.entity_id
_entity_poly.type
_entity_poly.pdbx_seq_one_letter_code
_entity_poly.pdbx_strand_id
1 'polypeptide(L)'
;MNPRPTRKTTAGFQSYLTDSGVKTVSARQLIFPNHPDVAARLGFHDFLPLRSWWPRGAALALLTQRIEAQTSSPVGVRNWWRLTAYNSDPAVGGAKAGDHPTASSVDLDYRTISERMGAELFLRALEKRCPWLQLSFGLGAPDYA
;
A
#
# COMPACT_ATOMS: atom_id res chain seq x y z
N MET A 1 9.36 -25.76 -0.94
CA MET A 1 8.51 -25.70 -2.15
C MET A 1 8.96 -24.50 -2.98
N ASN A 2 9.39 -24.70 -4.22
CA ASN A 2 9.65 -23.58 -5.12
C ASN A 2 8.31 -22.98 -5.56
N PRO A 3 8.03 -21.68 -5.37
CA PRO A 3 6.78 -21.08 -5.80
C PRO A 3 6.68 -21.19 -7.32
N ARG A 4 5.53 -21.65 -7.83
CA ARG A 4 5.26 -21.71 -9.27
C ARG A 4 5.54 -20.34 -9.91
N PRO A 5 5.96 -20.28 -11.18
CA PRO A 5 6.03 -19.02 -11.89
C PRO A 5 4.63 -18.44 -12.02
N THR A 6 4.25 -17.56 -11.09
CA THR A 6 3.01 -16.80 -11.15
C THR A 6 3.12 -15.85 -12.33
N ARG A 7 2.13 -15.89 -13.24
CA ARG A 7 2.05 -14.96 -14.37
C ARG A 7 2.02 -13.54 -13.83
N LYS A 8 2.72 -12.59 -14.48
CA LYS A 8 2.68 -11.13 -14.15
C LYS A 8 1.29 -10.56 -14.44
N THR A 9 0.35 -10.90 -13.57
CA THR A 9 -1.09 -10.62 -13.65
C THR A 9 -1.59 -10.32 -12.25
N THR A 10 -2.70 -9.59 -12.12
CA THR A 10 -3.34 -9.32 -10.83
C THR A 10 -3.68 -10.60 -10.07
N ALA A 11 -4.16 -11.63 -10.75
CA ALA A 11 -4.43 -12.94 -10.15
C ALA A 11 -3.16 -13.64 -9.66
N GLY A 12 -2.05 -13.52 -10.40
CA GLY A 12 -0.75 -14.03 -9.99
C GLY A 12 -0.21 -13.31 -8.76
N PHE A 13 -0.40 -11.99 -8.67
CA PHE A 13 -0.02 -11.22 -7.49
C PHE A 13 -0.92 -11.55 -6.30
N GLN A 14 -2.23 -11.73 -6.50
CA GLN A 14 -3.15 -12.18 -5.46
C GLN A 14 -2.73 -13.54 -4.89
N SER A 15 -2.38 -14.49 -5.76
CA SER A 15 -1.89 -15.81 -5.34
C SER A 15 -0.63 -15.67 -4.49
N TYR A 16 0.32 -14.82 -4.91
CA TYR A 16 1.54 -14.56 -4.14
C TYR A 16 1.26 -13.94 -2.76
N LEU A 17 0.32 -12.99 -2.66
CA LEU A 17 -0.09 -12.40 -1.39
C LEU A 17 -0.69 -13.46 -0.45
N THR A 18 -1.57 -14.29 -0.97
CA THR A 18 -2.18 -15.40 -0.22
C THR A 18 -1.12 -16.40 0.25
N ASP A 19 -0.20 -16.82 -0.61
CA ASP A 19 0.92 -17.71 -0.25
C ASP A 19 1.85 -17.08 0.80
N SER A 20 1.93 -15.74 0.85
CA SER A 20 2.68 -14.98 1.86
C SER A 20 1.92 -14.79 3.18
N GLY A 21 0.67 -15.29 3.28
CA GLY A 21 -0.16 -15.20 4.48
C GLY A 21 -0.99 -13.92 4.61
N VAL A 22 -1.07 -13.10 3.56
CA VAL A 22 -1.95 -11.92 3.52
C VAL A 22 -3.40 -12.38 3.32
N LYS A 23 -4.30 -11.90 4.18
CA LYS A 23 -5.72 -12.27 4.18
C LYS A 23 -6.64 -11.07 3.99
N THR A 24 -6.28 -9.90 4.50
CA THR A 24 -7.19 -8.73 4.53
C THR A 24 -7.00 -7.78 3.35
N VAL A 25 -5.80 -7.74 2.77
CA VAL A 25 -5.47 -6.88 1.62
C VAL A 25 -5.42 -7.70 0.33
N SER A 26 -6.17 -7.25 -0.67
CA SER A 26 -6.16 -7.85 -2.01
C SER A 26 -5.10 -7.21 -2.93
N ALA A 27 -4.69 -7.96 -3.96
CA ALA A 27 -3.83 -7.44 -5.01
C ALA A 27 -4.46 -6.23 -5.70
N ARG A 28 -5.78 -6.26 -5.92
CA ARG A 28 -6.51 -5.15 -6.56
C ARG A 28 -6.39 -3.86 -5.74
N GLN A 29 -6.57 -3.93 -4.42
CA GLN A 29 -6.41 -2.76 -3.55
C GLN A 29 -5.00 -2.16 -3.61
N LEU A 30 -3.97 -2.99 -3.76
CA LEU A 30 -2.59 -2.51 -3.84
C LEU A 30 -2.23 -1.86 -5.18
N ILE A 31 -2.83 -2.33 -6.28
CA ILE A 31 -2.47 -1.90 -7.64
C ILE A 31 -3.45 -0.89 -8.25
N PHE A 32 -4.62 -0.70 -7.65
CA PHE A 32 -5.61 0.22 -8.20
C PHE A 32 -5.19 1.68 -7.96
N PRO A 33 -5.25 2.55 -8.98
CA PRO A 33 -4.89 3.96 -8.82
C PRO A 33 -5.94 4.74 -8.02
N ASN A 34 -5.50 5.57 -7.07
CA ASN A 34 -6.40 6.50 -6.36
C ASN A 34 -7.11 7.51 -7.30
N HIS A 35 -6.46 7.94 -8.38
CA HIS A 35 -7.00 8.82 -9.42
C HIS A 35 -7.09 8.05 -10.75
N PRO A 36 -8.12 7.22 -10.94
CA PRO A 36 -8.23 6.35 -12.10
C PRO A 36 -8.38 7.12 -13.43
N ASP A 37 -8.91 8.35 -13.38
CA ASP A 37 -9.00 9.26 -14.52
C ASP A 37 -7.61 9.73 -14.99
N VAL A 38 -6.73 10.09 -14.05
CA VAL A 38 -5.33 10.44 -14.34
C VAL A 38 -4.58 9.23 -14.88
N ALA A 39 -4.76 8.05 -14.25
CA ALA A 39 -4.15 6.81 -14.73
C ALA A 39 -4.60 6.49 -16.16
N ALA A 40 -5.90 6.59 -16.44
CA ALA A 40 -6.45 6.34 -17.78
C ALA A 40 -5.90 7.33 -18.82
N ARG A 41 -5.79 8.62 -18.48
CA ARG A 41 -5.16 9.63 -19.35
C ARG A 41 -3.70 9.30 -19.66
N LEU A 42 -2.99 8.66 -18.73
CA LEU A 42 -1.62 8.19 -18.91
C LEU A 42 -1.52 6.81 -19.58
N GLY A 43 -2.66 6.19 -19.94
CA GLY A 43 -2.71 4.89 -20.61
C GLY A 43 -2.64 3.68 -19.68
N PHE A 44 -2.95 3.85 -18.40
CA PHE A 44 -2.92 2.79 -17.39
C PHE A 44 -4.29 2.56 -16.75
N HIS A 45 -4.58 1.30 -16.43
CA HIS A 45 -5.77 0.93 -15.64
C HIS A 45 -5.39 0.48 -14.22
N ASP A 46 -4.28 -0.26 -14.11
CA ASP A 46 -3.72 -0.75 -12.85
C ASP A 46 -2.21 -0.52 -12.82
N PHE A 47 -1.65 -0.38 -11.62
CA PHE A 47 -0.23 -0.29 -11.33
C PHE A 47 0.28 -1.64 -10.80
N LEU A 48 0.39 -2.64 -11.67
CA LEU A 48 1.00 -3.92 -11.31
C LEU A 48 2.55 -3.80 -11.40
N PRO A 49 3.28 -3.86 -10.28
CA PRO A 49 4.74 -3.71 -10.33
C PRO A 49 5.44 -4.97 -10.84
N LEU A 50 6.74 -4.82 -11.12
CA LEU A 50 7.63 -5.93 -11.42
C LEU A 50 7.56 -6.99 -10.31
N ARG A 51 7.61 -8.27 -10.72
CA ARG A 51 7.53 -9.41 -9.78
C ARG A 51 8.59 -9.37 -8.68
N SER A 52 9.77 -8.82 -8.96
CA SER A 52 10.84 -8.62 -7.97
C SER A 52 10.45 -7.66 -6.83
N TRP A 53 9.39 -6.88 -6.99
CA TRP A 53 8.88 -5.95 -5.95
C TRP A 53 7.68 -6.51 -5.19
N TRP A 54 7.11 -7.64 -5.62
CA TRP A 54 6.01 -8.29 -4.90
C TRP A 54 6.32 -8.62 -3.43
N PRO A 55 7.57 -9.00 -3.05
CA PRO A 55 7.92 -9.15 -1.63
C PRO A 55 7.72 -7.86 -0.82
N ARG A 56 7.98 -6.67 -1.40
CA ARG A 56 7.75 -5.38 -0.73
C ARG A 56 6.26 -5.15 -0.48
N GLY A 57 5.44 -5.40 -1.50
CA GLY A 57 3.99 -5.28 -1.39
C GLY A 57 3.39 -6.26 -0.39
N ALA A 58 3.86 -7.51 -0.38
CA ALA A 58 3.44 -8.49 0.61
C ALA A 58 3.85 -8.09 2.03
N ALA A 59 5.07 -7.59 2.24
CA ALA A 59 5.51 -7.12 3.54
C ALA A 59 4.66 -5.94 4.06
N LEU A 60 4.36 -4.96 3.19
CA LEU A 60 3.50 -3.84 3.54
C LEU A 60 2.06 -4.28 3.80
N ALA A 61 1.52 -5.20 3.01
CA ALA A 61 0.18 -5.77 3.21
C ALA A 61 0.07 -6.57 4.51
N LEU A 62 1.10 -7.33 4.89
CA LEU A 62 1.17 -8.01 6.18
C LEU A 62 1.22 -7.01 7.34
N LEU A 63 1.95 -5.90 7.17
CA LEU A 63 1.97 -4.83 8.16
C LEU A 63 0.60 -4.14 8.26
N THR A 64 -0.08 -3.85 7.15
CA THR A 64 -1.47 -3.35 7.14
C THR A 64 -2.41 -4.29 7.89
N GLN A 65 -2.37 -5.59 7.60
CA GLN A 65 -3.16 -6.60 8.33
C GLN A 65 -2.84 -6.59 9.83
N ARG A 66 -1.57 -6.40 10.20
CA ARG A 66 -1.17 -6.30 11.61
C ARG A 66 -1.70 -5.03 12.27
N ILE A 67 -1.72 -3.90 11.57
CA ILE A 67 -2.32 -2.66 12.05
C ILE A 67 -3.81 -2.91 12.32
N GLU A 68 -4.55 -3.42 11.34
CA GLU A 68 -5.99 -3.74 11.49
C GLU A 68 -6.26 -4.62 12.70
N ALA A 69 -5.47 -5.68 12.89
CA ALA A 69 -5.63 -6.60 14.02
C ALA A 69 -5.33 -5.96 15.38
N GLN A 70 -4.41 -4.99 15.44
CA GLN A 70 -4.03 -4.33 16.69
C GLN A 70 -4.95 -3.17 17.05
N THR A 71 -5.46 -2.45 16.05
CA THR A 71 -6.34 -1.29 16.26
C THR A 71 -7.82 -1.66 16.19
N SER A 72 -8.16 -2.90 15.79
CA SER A 72 -9.54 -3.32 15.50
C SER A 72 -10.27 -2.39 14.54
N SER A 73 -9.52 -1.68 13.69
CA SER A 73 -10.03 -0.66 12.76
C SER A 73 -9.84 -1.15 11.33
N PRO A 74 -10.89 -1.16 10.48
CA PRO A 74 -10.74 -1.48 9.06
C PRO A 74 -9.81 -0.49 8.36
N VAL A 75 -8.95 -0.97 7.47
CA VAL A 75 -8.01 -0.12 6.74
C VAL A 75 -8.26 -0.19 5.24
N GLY A 76 -8.44 0.98 4.62
CA GLY A 76 -8.42 1.12 3.17
C GLY A 76 -6.98 1.28 2.68
N VAL A 77 -6.55 0.50 1.69
CA VAL A 77 -5.31 0.82 0.96
C VAL A 77 -5.65 1.82 -0.13
N ARG A 78 -5.05 3.01 -0.05
CA ARG A 78 -5.25 4.08 -1.02
C ARG A 78 -4.36 3.92 -2.24
N ASN A 79 -3.08 3.65 -2.01
CA ASN A 79 -2.07 3.42 -3.04
C ASN A 79 -0.85 2.72 -2.43
N TRP A 80 -0.26 1.75 -3.13
CA TRP A 80 1.06 1.23 -2.79
C TRP A 80 2.13 1.74 -3.77
N TRP A 81 2.10 1.31 -5.01
CA TRP A 81 3.10 1.70 -6.01
C TRP A 81 2.52 2.71 -7.01
N ARG A 82 3.33 3.69 -7.42
CA ARG A 82 2.96 4.72 -8.40
C ARG A 82 4.03 4.82 -9.47
N LEU A 83 3.62 4.87 -10.73
CA LEU A 83 4.53 5.25 -11.82
C LEU A 83 4.99 6.70 -11.65
N THR A 84 6.22 7.02 -12.03
CA THR A 84 6.78 8.39 -11.88
C THR A 84 5.93 9.45 -12.58
N ALA A 85 5.44 9.16 -13.80
CA ALA A 85 4.56 10.07 -14.54
C ALA A 85 3.25 10.35 -13.79
N TYR A 86 2.63 9.31 -13.23
CA TYR A 86 1.43 9.45 -12.41
C TYR A 86 1.71 10.20 -11.11
N ASN A 87 2.80 9.87 -10.39
CA ASN A 87 3.16 10.54 -9.14
C ASN A 87 3.47 12.03 -9.33
N SER A 88 3.93 12.43 -10.52
CA SER A 88 4.26 13.81 -10.85
C SER A 88 3.07 14.62 -11.38
N ASP A 89 1.92 13.99 -11.64
CA ASP A 89 0.73 14.70 -12.10
C ASP A 89 0.22 15.63 -10.99
N PRO A 90 -0.03 16.93 -11.27
CA PRO A 90 -0.49 17.89 -10.27
C PRO A 90 -1.77 17.47 -9.54
N ALA A 91 -2.67 16.73 -10.19
CA ALA A 91 -3.92 16.26 -9.60
C ALA A 91 -3.69 15.13 -8.56
N VAL A 92 -2.58 14.39 -8.69
CA VAL A 92 -2.20 13.34 -7.73
C VAL A 92 -1.48 13.94 -6.52
N GLY A 93 -0.80 15.08 -6.70
CA GLY A 93 -0.10 15.78 -5.61
C GLY A 93 1.03 14.95 -4.98
N GLY A 94 1.64 14.04 -5.74
CA GLY A 94 2.70 13.17 -5.24
C GLY A 94 3.98 13.93 -4.93
N ALA A 95 4.64 13.59 -3.81
CA ALA A 95 5.95 14.14 -3.49
C ALA A 95 6.99 13.64 -4.49
N LYS A 96 7.82 14.55 -5.03
CA LYS A 96 8.87 14.21 -6.02
C LYS A 96 9.92 13.22 -5.48
N ALA A 97 10.20 13.26 -4.18
CA ALA A 97 11.13 12.39 -3.48
C ALA A 97 10.42 11.34 -2.59
N GLY A 98 9.15 11.01 -2.89
CA GLY A 98 8.42 9.99 -2.15
C GLY A 98 8.86 8.57 -2.50
N ASP A 99 8.52 7.60 -1.63
CA ASP A 99 8.91 6.19 -1.77
C ASP A 99 7.91 5.34 -2.57
N HIS A 100 6.82 5.95 -3.05
CA HIS A 100 5.83 5.25 -3.87
C HIS A 100 6.42 4.74 -5.19
N PRO A 101 7.26 5.49 -5.94
CA PRO A 101 7.86 5.00 -7.18
C PRO A 101 8.79 3.80 -6.99
N THR A 102 9.38 3.63 -5.81
CA THR A 102 10.24 2.49 -5.46
C THR A 102 9.47 1.34 -4.79
N ALA A 103 8.15 1.47 -4.65
CA ALA A 103 7.26 0.52 -4.00
C ALA A 103 7.60 0.25 -2.52
N SER A 104 8.20 1.25 -1.86
CA SER A 104 8.63 1.18 -0.47
C SER A 104 7.70 1.94 0.49
N SER A 105 6.64 2.57 -0.01
CA SER A 105 5.58 3.18 0.81
C SER A 105 4.20 2.63 0.52
N VAL A 106 3.30 2.74 1.49
CA VAL A 106 1.87 2.50 1.30
C VAL A 106 1.07 3.62 1.96
N ASP A 107 0.02 4.06 1.27
CA ASP A 107 -0.95 4.98 1.83
C ASP A 107 -2.17 4.21 2.30
N LEU A 108 -2.59 4.52 3.52
CA LEU A 108 -3.69 3.89 4.22
C LEU A 108 -4.73 4.95 4.60
N ASP A 109 -6.00 4.69 4.33
CA ASP A 109 -7.12 5.52 4.75
C ASP A 109 -7.92 4.81 5.84
N TYR A 110 -8.35 5.61 6.82
CA TYR A 110 -9.16 5.19 7.96
C TYR A 110 -10.50 5.95 7.93
N ARG A 111 -11.52 5.44 8.61
CA ARG A 111 -12.84 6.08 8.61
C ARG A 111 -12.89 7.31 9.50
N THR A 112 -12.09 7.32 10.57
CA THR A 112 -12.05 8.42 11.53
C THR A 112 -10.63 8.81 11.89
N ILE A 113 -10.48 10.04 12.39
CA ILE A 113 -9.20 10.54 12.91
C ILE A 113 -8.71 9.67 14.06
N SER A 114 -9.61 9.21 14.95
CA SER A 114 -9.25 8.35 16.07
C SER A 114 -8.65 7.02 15.62
N GLU A 115 -9.22 6.38 14.59
CA GLU A 115 -8.66 5.15 14.01
C GLU A 115 -7.28 5.39 13.39
N ARG A 116 -7.14 6.48 12.62
CA ARG A 116 -5.85 6.90 12.04
C ARG A 116 -4.79 7.16 13.12
N MET A 117 -5.15 7.83 14.20
CA MET A 117 -4.26 8.06 15.35
C MET A 117 -3.85 6.76 16.03
N GLY A 118 -4.78 5.81 16.19
CA GLY A 118 -4.48 4.49 16.74
C GLY A 118 -3.42 3.74 15.91
N ALA A 119 -3.54 3.79 14.58
CA ALA A 119 -2.54 3.23 13.68
C ALA A 119 -1.19 3.95 13.77
N GLU A 120 -1.20 5.28 13.83
CA GLU A 120 0.02 6.07 14.00
C GLU A 120 0.77 5.70 15.29
N LEU A 121 0.05 5.59 16.41
CA LEU A 121 0.64 5.19 17.70
C LEU A 121 1.25 3.79 17.63
N PHE A 122 0.56 2.85 16.99
CA PHE A 122 1.10 1.50 16.76
C PHE A 122 2.39 1.53 15.93
N LEU A 123 2.41 2.27 14.82
CA LEU A 123 3.58 2.37 13.94
C LEU A 123 4.78 3.01 14.66
N ARG A 124 4.56 4.09 15.42
CA ARG A 124 5.62 4.73 16.24
C ARG A 124 6.16 3.78 17.31
N ALA A 125 5.30 2.97 17.93
CA ALA A 125 5.74 1.97 18.89
C ALA A 125 6.56 0.85 18.22
N LEU A 126 6.20 0.46 17.01
CA LEU A 126 6.94 -0.53 16.22
C LEU A 126 8.32 -0.02 15.82
N GLU A 127 8.41 1.20 15.30
CA GLU A 127 9.68 1.87 14.96
C GLU A 127 10.64 1.91 16.15
N LYS A 128 10.16 2.30 17.34
CA LYS A 128 10.96 2.31 18.58
C LYS A 128 11.48 0.93 18.96
N ARG A 129 10.71 -0.13 18.73
CA ARG A 129 11.09 -1.52 19.04
C ARG A 129 12.00 -2.13 17.99
N CYS A 130 11.96 -1.63 16.77
CA CYS A 130 12.70 -2.14 15.63
C CYS A 130 13.44 -0.99 14.95
N PRO A 131 14.54 -0.47 15.54
CA PRO A 131 15.22 0.72 15.02
C PRO A 131 15.87 0.52 13.65
N TRP A 132 16.00 -0.72 13.19
CA TRP A 132 16.44 -1.06 11.83
C TRP A 132 15.33 -0.93 10.79
N LEU A 133 14.07 -0.81 11.22
CA LEU A 133 12.91 -0.76 10.34
C LEU A 133 12.66 0.68 9.90
N GLN A 134 12.79 0.91 8.60
CA GLN A 134 12.42 2.19 7.98
C GLN A 134 11.03 2.05 7.35
N LEU A 135 10.10 2.91 7.77
CA LEU A 135 8.70 2.86 7.37
C LEU A 135 8.34 4.13 6.61
N SER A 136 7.63 3.98 5.49
CA SER A 136 7.11 5.10 4.70
C SER A 136 5.60 4.91 4.52
N PHE A 137 4.81 5.66 5.28
CA PHE A 137 3.35 5.53 5.34
C PHE A 137 2.67 6.89 5.23
N GLY A 138 1.70 7.01 4.33
CA GLY A 138 0.67 8.05 4.39
C GLY A 138 -0.54 7.54 5.16
N LEU A 139 -1.01 8.29 6.17
CA LEU A 139 -2.19 7.93 6.95
C LEU A 139 -3.27 9.01 6.78
N GLY A 140 -4.33 8.69 6.03
CA GLY A 140 -5.47 9.57 5.78
C GLY A 140 -6.68 9.24 6.64
N ALA A 141 -7.51 10.23 6.93
CA ALA A 141 -8.86 10.07 7.46
C ALA A 141 -9.69 11.30 7.04
N PRO A 142 -11.01 11.17 6.83
CA PRO A 142 -11.87 12.32 6.63
C PRO A 142 -11.91 13.16 7.91
N ASP A 143 -11.80 14.48 7.73
CA ASP A 143 -11.95 15.46 8.79
C ASP A 143 -13.44 15.81 8.88
N TYR A 144 -14.18 15.09 9.72
CA TYR A 144 -15.53 15.53 10.11
C TYR A 144 -15.35 16.51 11.27
N ALA A 145 -15.13 17.78 10.94
CA ALA A 145 -15.22 18.91 11.87
C ALA A 145 -16.68 19.30 12.11
#